data_AF-X1FIY4-F1
#
_entry.id   AF-X1FIY4-F1
#
_cell.length_a   1.000
_cell.length_b   1.000
_cell.length_c   1.000
_cell.angle_alpha   90.00
_cell.angle_beta   90.00
_cell.angle_gamma   90.00
#
_symmetry.space_group_name_H-M   'P 1'
#
loop_
_entity.id
_entity.type
_entity.pdbx_description
1 polymer ?
#
loop_
_entity_poly.entity_id
_entity_poly.type
_entity_poly.pdbx_seq_one_letter_code
_entity_poly.pdbx_strand_id
1 'polypeptide(L)'
;MKKLLLVLFIIALAVSPLVVFTLVTQGKSEGEGEGKIAFYSDRDGDLEIYVMNADGSNQTRLTNNPAGDRKPCFSPDGNKIAFTSLHGENPEIYVMNADGSNQTRLTNNPGLDIGPSWGP
;
A
#
# COMPACT_ATOMS: atom_id res chain seq x y z
N MET A 1 1.27 -24.81 66.69
CA MET A 1 0.61 -26.14 66.83
C MET A 1 -0.90 -25.87 66.76
N LYS A 2 -1.60 -26.34 65.71
CA LYS A 2 -2.47 -27.54 65.74
C LYS A 2 -3.60 -27.36 66.78
N LYS A 3 -4.91 -27.41 66.53
CA LYS A 3 -5.82 -28.01 65.52
C LYS A 3 -7.24 -27.52 65.92
N LEU A 4 -8.10 -27.06 65.01
CA LEU A 4 -9.16 -27.82 64.28
C LEU A 4 -10.41 -28.18 65.10
N LEU A 5 -11.61 -27.75 64.66
CA LEU A 5 -12.84 -28.56 64.42
C LEU A 5 -13.96 -27.64 63.83
N LEU A 6 -14.33 -27.82 62.54
CA LEU A 6 -15.59 -28.41 62.00
C LEU A 6 -16.83 -27.46 62.06
N VAL A 7 -17.50 -27.08 60.96
CA VAL A 7 -18.79 -27.61 60.41
C VAL A 7 -19.18 -26.64 59.24
N LEU A 8 -19.22 -27.03 57.95
CA LEU A 8 -20.33 -27.53 57.10
C LEU A 8 -21.37 -26.49 56.58
N PHE A 9 -21.66 -26.55 55.26
CA PHE A 9 -22.80 -26.03 54.46
C PHE A 9 -22.74 -24.67 53.65
N ILE A 10 -22.62 -24.83 52.31
CA ILE A 10 -23.44 -24.27 51.19
C ILE A 10 -23.67 -22.74 51.08
N ILE A 11 -23.22 -22.12 49.96
CA ILE A 11 -23.94 -21.19 49.02
C ILE A 11 -23.13 -21.18 47.68
N ALA A 12 -23.51 -21.87 46.60
CA ALA A 12 -24.48 -21.54 45.53
C ALA A 12 -24.13 -20.35 44.59
N LEU A 13 -23.79 -20.70 43.34
CA LEU A 13 -24.13 -20.03 42.06
C LEU A 13 -23.81 -18.54 41.82
N ALA A 14 -22.81 -18.31 40.96
CA ALA A 14 -22.90 -17.32 39.89
C ALA A 14 -22.09 -17.80 38.67
N VAL A 15 -22.66 -18.70 37.88
CA VAL A 15 -22.22 -18.91 36.49
C VAL A 15 -22.91 -17.82 35.68
N SER A 16 -22.22 -16.71 35.46
CA SER A 16 -22.64 -15.69 34.49
C SER A 16 -22.39 -16.23 33.08
N PRO A 17 -23.40 -16.29 32.19
CA PRO A 17 -23.18 -16.67 30.81
C PRO A 17 -22.73 -15.46 29.97
N LEU A 18 -22.00 -15.77 28.90
CA LEU A 18 -21.84 -14.96 27.70
C LEU A 18 -20.72 -13.91 27.69
N VAL A 19 -19.49 -14.39 27.49
CA VAL A 19 -18.58 -13.73 26.54
C VAL A 19 -18.31 -14.72 25.41
N VAL A 20 -19.33 -14.95 24.58
CA VAL A 20 -19.08 -15.42 23.20
C VAL A 20 -18.86 -14.16 22.38
N PHE A 21 -17.70 -13.56 22.56
CA PHE A 21 -17.15 -12.65 21.56
C PHE A 21 -16.08 -13.43 20.83
N THR A 22 -16.50 -14.45 20.07
CA THR A 22 -15.65 -14.93 19.00
C THR A 22 -15.53 -13.75 18.05
N LEU A 23 -14.38 -13.07 18.07
CA LEU A 23 -14.02 -12.23 16.95
C LEU A 23 -14.18 -13.12 15.71
N VAL A 24 -15.17 -12.83 14.88
CA VAL A 24 -14.94 -12.96 13.44
C VAL A 24 -13.88 -11.90 13.17
N THR A 25 -12.63 -12.29 13.36
CA THR A 25 -11.56 -11.70 12.58
C THR A 25 -12.01 -11.96 11.15
N GLN A 26 -12.53 -10.91 10.49
CA GLN A 26 -12.39 -10.84 9.06
C GLN A 26 -10.91 -11.07 8.86
N GLY A 27 -10.56 -12.17 8.19
CA GLY A 27 -9.19 -12.53 7.91
C GLY A 27 -8.54 -11.35 7.20
N LYS A 28 -7.87 -10.50 7.97
CA LYS A 28 -6.80 -9.68 7.46
C LYS A 28 -5.76 -10.73 7.09
N SER A 29 -5.60 -10.97 5.80
CA SER A 29 -4.57 -11.86 5.29
C SER A 29 -3.22 -11.25 5.64
N GLU A 30 -2.73 -11.54 6.84
CA GLU A 30 -1.34 -11.37 7.20
C GLU A 30 -0.55 -12.38 6.37
N GLY A 31 0.03 -11.94 5.26
CA GLY A 31 1.08 -12.69 4.57
C GLY A 31 0.89 -13.05 3.10
N GLU A 32 -0.16 -12.60 2.42
CA GLU A 32 -0.15 -12.49 0.96
C GLU A 32 -0.15 -11.00 0.65
N GLY A 33 0.98 -10.50 0.12
CA GLY A 33 1.24 -9.06 0.02
C GLY A 33 0.05 -8.33 -0.58
N GLU A 34 -0.52 -7.38 0.16
CA GLU A 34 -1.60 -6.52 -0.32
C GLU A 34 -1.14 -5.93 -1.65
N GLY A 35 -1.69 -6.46 -2.77
CA GLY A 35 -1.24 -6.08 -4.10
C GLY A 35 -1.33 -4.56 -4.23
N LYS A 36 -0.31 -3.92 -4.81
CA LYS A 36 -0.34 -2.48 -5.05
C LYS A 36 -0.64 -2.20 -6.50
N ILE A 37 -1.37 -1.12 -6.75
CA ILE A 37 -1.66 -0.58 -8.08
C ILE A 37 -0.95 0.76 -8.19
N ALA A 38 -0.16 0.93 -9.25
CA ALA A 38 0.29 2.25 -9.68
C ALA A 38 -0.60 2.73 -10.82
N PHE A 39 -1.06 3.97 -10.74
CA PHE A 39 -1.93 4.57 -11.74
C PHE A 39 -1.60 6.06 -11.89
N TYR A 40 -2.16 6.72 -12.90
CA TYR A 40 -2.05 8.16 -13.06
C TYR A 40 -3.42 8.83 -13.10
N SER A 41 -3.52 10.06 -12.61
CA SER A 41 -4.77 10.82 -12.51
C SER A 41 -4.49 12.31 -12.55
N ASP A 42 -5.44 13.09 -13.09
CA ASP A 42 -5.43 14.56 -13.13
C ASP A 42 -6.22 15.21 -11.99
N ARG A 43 -6.56 14.43 -10.95
CA ARG A 43 -7.49 14.85 -9.88
C ARG A 43 -7.01 16.04 -9.07
N ASP A 44 -5.70 16.34 -9.10
CA ASP A 44 -5.08 17.44 -8.36
C ASP A 44 -4.58 18.57 -9.28
N GLY A 45 -5.06 18.64 -10.53
CA GLY A 45 -4.83 19.74 -11.46
C GLY A 45 -3.99 19.38 -12.70
N ASP A 46 -3.09 18.43 -12.56
CA ASP A 46 -2.23 17.88 -13.61
C ASP A 46 -2.04 16.36 -13.46
N LEU A 47 -1.54 15.73 -14.53
CA LEU A 47 -1.35 14.27 -14.58
C LEU A 47 -0.20 13.85 -13.68
N GLU A 48 -0.52 13.03 -12.68
CA GLU A 48 0.43 12.63 -11.65
C GLU A 48 0.35 11.13 -11.36
N ILE A 49 1.43 10.55 -10.86
CA ILE A 49 1.50 9.15 -10.45
C ILE A 49 1.00 8.98 -9.03
N TYR A 50 0.15 7.98 -8.84
CA TYR A 50 -0.39 7.55 -7.56
C TYR A 50 -0.15 6.06 -7.35
N VAL A 51 -0.13 5.67 -6.08
CA VAL A 51 -0.17 4.27 -5.66
C VAL A 51 -1.30 4.05 -4.69
N MET A 52 -1.91 2.88 -4.74
CA MET A 52 -2.93 2.44 -3.79
C MET A 52 -2.83 0.94 -3.55
N ASN A 53 -3.50 0.47 -2.49
CA ASN A 53 -3.77 -0.94 -2.31
C ASN A 53 -4.75 -1.45 -3.38
N ALA A 54 -4.72 -2.74 -3.69
CA ALA A 54 -5.57 -3.35 -4.72
C ALA A 54 -7.07 -3.30 -4.36
N ASP A 55 -7.41 -3.14 -3.09
CA ASP A 55 -8.78 -2.87 -2.62
C ASP A 55 -9.22 -1.40 -2.81
N GLY A 56 -8.34 -0.54 -3.33
CA GLY A 56 -8.57 0.89 -3.56
C GLY A 56 -8.27 1.79 -2.37
N SER A 57 -7.88 1.23 -1.22
CA SER A 57 -7.49 1.99 -0.03
C SER A 57 -6.07 2.57 -0.14
N ASN A 58 -5.69 3.44 0.80
CA ASN A 58 -4.33 4.00 0.92
C ASN A 58 -3.80 4.70 -0.34
N GLN A 59 -4.67 5.42 -1.05
CA GLN A 59 -4.26 6.19 -2.24
C GLN A 59 -3.28 7.31 -1.85
N THR A 60 -2.11 7.31 -2.46
CA THR A 60 -1.02 8.25 -2.18
C THR A 60 -0.48 8.81 -3.50
N ARG A 61 -0.39 10.14 -3.61
CA ARG A 61 0.27 10.83 -4.72
C ARG A 61 1.78 10.71 -4.55
N LEU A 62 2.49 10.23 -5.57
CA LEU A 62 3.94 10.03 -5.53
C LEU A 62 4.72 11.12 -6.26
N THR A 63 4.14 11.71 -7.30
CA THR A 63 4.74 12.83 -8.05
C THR A 63 3.91 14.09 -7.84
N ASN A 64 4.58 15.24 -7.76
CA ASN A 64 3.93 16.54 -7.64
C ASN A 64 4.81 17.59 -8.31
N ASN A 65 4.67 17.73 -9.62
CA ASN A 65 5.50 18.62 -10.42
C ASN A 65 4.79 19.05 -11.70
N PRO A 66 5.22 20.14 -12.36
CA PRO A 66 4.49 20.67 -13.53
C PRO A 66 4.48 19.78 -14.78
N ALA A 67 5.14 18.62 -14.77
CA ALA A 67 5.15 17.69 -15.90
C ALA A 67 3.92 16.80 -15.90
N GLY A 68 3.50 16.37 -17.09
CA GLY A 68 2.48 15.32 -17.20
C GLY A 68 3.10 13.94 -16.98
N ASP A 69 2.94 13.38 -15.78
CA ASP A 69 3.47 12.07 -15.41
C ASP A 69 2.44 10.96 -15.66
N ARG A 70 2.85 9.91 -16.39
CA ARG A 70 1.92 8.88 -16.89
C ARG A 70 2.56 7.52 -17.08
N LYS A 71 1.70 6.52 -17.32
CA LYS A 71 2.08 5.13 -17.64
C LYS A 71 3.07 4.53 -16.62
N PRO A 72 2.78 4.56 -15.32
CA PRO A 72 3.65 3.96 -14.33
C PRO A 72 3.61 2.43 -14.44
N CYS A 73 4.74 1.78 -14.15
CA CYS A 73 4.82 0.33 -14.00
C CYS A 73 5.79 -0.05 -12.88
N PHE A 74 5.38 -0.98 -12.02
CA PHE A 74 6.24 -1.53 -10.97
C PHE A 74 7.35 -2.41 -11.58
N SER A 75 8.52 -2.40 -10.97
CA SER A 75 9.52 -3.45 -11.15
C SER A 75 9.01 -4.79 -10.64
N PRO A 76 9.57 -5.94 -11.11
CA PRO A 76 9.08 -7.26 -10.71
C PRO A 76 9.19 -7.53 -9.20
N ASP A 77 10.17 -6.90 -8.54
CA ASP A 77 10.38 -6.95 -7.09
C ASP A 77 9.51 -5.94 -6.31
N GLY A 78 8.74 -5.10 -7.00
CA GLY A 78 7.87 -4.09 -6.41
C GLY A 78 8.57 -2.89 -5.76
N ASN A 79 9.91 -2.81 -5.82
CA ASN A 79 10.68 -1.78 -5.12
C ASN A 79 10.79 -0.46 -5.91
N LYS A 80 10.54 -0.49 -7.22
CA LYS A 80 10.69 0.66 -8.11
C LYS A 80 9.46 0.85 -8.99
N ILE A 81 9.30 2.08 -9.46
CA ILE A 81 8.32 2.46 -10.46
C ILE A 81 9.06 3.13 -11.60
N ALA A 82 8.86 2.66 -12.83
CA ALA A 82 9.23 3.39 -14.03
C ALA A 82 8.00 4.12 -14.58
N PHE A 83 8.16 5.32 -15.09
CA PHE A 83 7.07 6.11 -15.65
C PHE A 83 7.58 7.05 -16.75
N THR A 84 6.66 7.58 -17.54
CA THR A 84 6.94 8.64 -18.52
C THR A 84 6.63 9.98 -17.89
N SER A 85 7.59 10.92 -17.92
CA SER A 85 7.39 12.31 -17.52
C SER A 85 7.48 13.23 -18.73
N LEU A 86 6.53 14.15 -18.87
CA LEU A 86 6.44 15.07 -20.01
C LEU A 86 6.71 16.52 -19.56
N HIS A 87 7.94 16.98 -19.76
CA HIS A 87 8.31 18.39 -19.62
C HIS A 87 8.23 19.09 -20.98
N GLY A 88 7.09 19.67 -21.31
CA GLY A 88 6.86 20.33 -22.61
C GLY A 88 6.57 19.32 -23.72
N GLU A 89 7.34 19.35 -24.82
CA GLU A 89 7.09 18.52 -26.00
C GLU A 89 7.87 17.19 -26.02
N ASN A 90 8.83 16.99 -25.11
CA ASN A 90 9.72 15.83 -25.12
C ASN A 90 9.52 14.92 -23.89
N PRO A 91 8.79 13.78 -24.01
CA PRO A 91 8.61 12.82 -22.94
C PRO A 91 9.85 11.95 -22.75
N GLU A 92 10.13 11.64 -21.49
CA GLU A 92 11.31 10.90 -21.08
C GLU A 92 10.95 9.85 -20.03
N ILE A 93 11.77 8.81 -19.90
CA ILE A 93 11.59 7.75 -18.91
C ILE A 93 12.28 8.13 -17.61
N TYR A 94 11.54 8.03 -16.53
CA TYR A 94 12.01 8.22 -15.16
C TYR A 94 11.80 6.94 -14.36
N VAL A 95 12.61 6.77 -13.32
CA VAL A 95 12.46 5.74 -12.30
C VAL A 95 12.51 6.37 -10.92
N MET A 96 11.68 5.89 -10.01
CA MET A 96 11.70 6.22 -8.59
C MET A 96 11.54 4.96 -7.75
N ASN A 97 11.79 5.05 -6.44
CA ASN A 97 11.38 4.01 -5.50
C ASN A 97 9.84 3.95 -5.40
N ALA A 98 9.31 2.81 -4.99
CA ALA A 98 7.87 2.59 -4.86
C ALA A 98 7.15 3.52 -3.85
N ASP A 99 7.91 4.19 -2.99
CA ASP A 99 7.43 5.22 -2.04
C ASP A 99 7.50 6.65 -2.62
N GLY A 100 7.91 6.81 -3.87
CA GLY A 100 8.08 8.11 -4.54
C GLY A 100 9.45 8.76 -4.36
N SER A 101 10.33 8.20 -3.52
CA SER A 101 11.66 8.75 -3.29
C SER A 101 12.64 8.44 -4.42
N ASN A 102 13.76 9.17 -4.47
CA ASN A 102 14.89 8.92 -5.37
C ASN A 102 14.54 8.92 -6.87
N GLN A 103 13.64 9.80 -7.29
CA GLN A 103 13.30 10.00 -8.70
C GLN A 103 14.54 10.38 -9.52
N THR A 104 14.77 9.64 -10.61
CA THR A 104 15.90 9.77 -11.52
C THR A 104 15.44 9.64 -12.97
N ARG A 105 15.92 10.53 -13.84
CA ARG A 105 15.68 10.47 -15.29
C ARG A 105 16.64 9.46 -15.93
N LEU A 106 16.12 8.51 -16.71
CA LEU A 106 16.91 7.47 -17.38
C LEU A 106 17.25 7.79 -18.83
N THR A 107 16.34 8.45 -19.56
CA THR A 107 16.55 8.86 -20.95
C THR A 107 16.69 10.38 -21.03
N ASN A 108 17.55 10.85 -21.93
CA ASN A 108 17.70 12.29 -22.18
C ASN A 108 18.19 12.53 -23.60
N ASN A 109 17.25 12.59 -24.55
CA ASN A 109 17.57 12.76 -25.95
C ASN A 109 16.39 13.43 -26.69
N PRO A 110 16.58 13.88 -27.96
CA PRO A 110 15.51 14.54 -28.71
C PRO A 110 14.36 13.60 -29.15
N GLY A 111 14.48 12.29 -28.96
CA GLY A 111 13.46 11.31 -29.30
C GLY A 111 12.39 11.21 -28.21
N LEU A 112 11.19 10.78 -28.62
CA LEU A 112 10.09 10.55 -27.68
C LEU A 112 10.27 9.19 -26.98
N ASP A 113 10.55 9.21 -25.69
CA ASP A 113 10.64 7.99 -24.89
C ASP A 113 9.40 7.80 -24.02
N ILE A 114 8.59 6.78 -24.33
CA ILE A 114 7.27 6.58 -23.73
C ILE A 114 6.99 5.11 -23.38
N GLY A 115 6.15 4.89 -22.37
CA GLY A 115 5.60 3.56 -22.06
C GLY A 115 6.64 2.56 -21.58
N PRO A 116 7.31 2.82 -20.45
CA PRO A 116 8.33 1.91 -19.94
C PRO A 116 7.72 0.58 -19.52
N SER A 117 8.52 -0.49 -19.58
CA SER A 117 8.20 -1.80 -19.03
C SER A 117 9.43 -2.42 -18.40
N TRP A 118 9.24 -3.22 -17.36
CA TRP A 118 10.31 -4.00 -16.76
C TRP A 118 10.39 -5.41 -17.37
N GLY A 119 11.62 -5.93 -17.49
CA GLY A 119 11.88 -7.34 -17.78
C GLY A 119 11.98 -8.18 -16.50
N PRO A 120 11.75 -9.50 -16.58
CA PRO A 120 11.92 -10.44 -15.48
C PRO A 120 13.40 -10.67 -15.09
#